data_AF-A0A927PGR4-F1
#
_entry.id   AF-A0A927PGR4-F1
#
_cell.length_a   1.000
_cell.length_b   1.000
_cell.length_c   1.000
_cell.angle_alpha   90.00
_cell.angle_beta   90.00
_cell.angle_gamma   90.00
#
_symmetry.space_group_name_H-M   'P 1'
#
loop_
_entity.id
_entity.type
_entity.pdbx_description
1 polymer ?
#
loop_
_entity_poly.entity_id
_entity_poly.type
_entity_poly.pdbx_seq_one_letter_code
_entity_poly.pdbx_strand_id
1 'polypeptide(L)'
;MKRFFAALLSAMAISAVFVCACASQLAQAWYMYPELREIIESDDVFENYNAIAHNYLGTSQQRAVAILSSPFVESRMLLLERDGEGTLQIRDQLFAPLRGDTGRMGSDWTVKSTGQGFQLINSDEGQTAYEMTFVYDENRAGYVLEDAVTPQMAFCYDATVDGYMAEDPDGYDRMFWYGGRITLEEFCPDMLPDSYDEVWTSRVIRAGLADLRPISAKMPLVLEGDDKMAVYAAPSSKAYRGANGKACVYADEEIWIRGQTGDGKWWLVEYTVSDDRGRIGYIKARGESNAPVIPEEGKQVRIARHIGVTDGPYQALSSLFPLKTGDQVTCLGYVDAFRVYVEAKTDGKTARGYIPIQTLALPDDYRVREMEEKLIGTWRFGGGGEVFGYGTEYRADGTCILLTVDEDYEITYPPEHLVPYLEGTYAVYPHQPVMPGWWQNDEYLLVFTNENGFMSFHGLRFIVREEDGAVICDLSEYDAGGSYAFWK
;
A
#
# COMPACT_ATOMS: atom_id res chain seq x y z
N MET A 1 -2.10 53.32 -37.23
CA MET A 1 -3.14 53.33 -36.17
C MET A 1 -3.63 51.93 -35.78
N LYS A 2 -4.06 51.05 -36.70
CA LYS A 2 -4.58 49.69 -36.34
C LYS A 2 -3.57 48.78 -35.61
N ARG A 3 -2.28 48.84 -35.93
CA ARG A 3 -1.23 48.04 -35.24
C ARG A 3 -0.91 48.52 -33.83
N PHE A 4 -1.13 49.80 -33.53
CA PHE A 4 -0.88 50.37 -32.20
C PHE A 4 -2.01 50.03 -31.23
N PHE A 5 -3.26 50.01 -31.71
CA PHE A 5 -4.42 49.59 -30.93
C PHE A 5 -4.41 48.09 -30.59
N ALA A 6 -3.96 47.23 -31.51
CA ALA A 6 -3.85 45.79 -31.24
C ALA A 6 -2.78 45.45 -30.17
N ALA A 7 -1.66 46.18 -30.17
CA ALA A 7 -0.61 46.02 -29.16
C ALA A 7 -1.06 46.52 -27.78
N LEU A 8 -1.82 47.63 -27.72
CA LEU A 8 -2.36 48.16 -26.47
C LEU A 8 -3.45 47.26 -25.87
N LEU A 9 -4.33 46.68 -26.70
CA LEU A 9 -5.33 45.70 -26.28
C LEU A 9 -4.70 44.38 -25.82
N SER A 10 -3.60 43.95 -26.44
CA SER A 10 -2.87 42.75 -26.01
C SER A 10 -2.15 42.99 -24.68
N ALA A 11 -1.53 44.17 -24.49
CA ALA A 11 -0.88 44.53 -23.23
C ALA A 11 -1.88 44.74 -22.07
N MET A 12 -3.07 45.31 -22.34
CA MET A 12 -4.13 45.44 -21.34
C MET A 12 -4.81 44.09 -21.05
N ALA A 13 -4.94 43.18 -22.01
CA ALA A 13 -5.44 41.83 -21.76
C ALA A 13 -4.44 40.98 -20.95
N ILE A 14 -3.14 41.07 -21.24
CA ILE A 14 -2.09 40.40 -20.45
C ILE A 14 -2.02 40.99 -19.03
N SER A 15 -2.15 42.31 -18.89
CA SER A 15 -2.19 42.95 -17.57
C SER A 15 -3.48 42.66 -16.81
N ALA A 16 -4.63 42.54 -17.48
CA ALA A 16 -5.90 42.18 -16.84
C ALA A 16 -5.95 40.70 -16.44
N VAL A 17 -5.30 39.80 -17.19
CA VAL A 17 -5.15 38.38 -16.80
C VAL A 17 -4.18 38.24 -15.63
N PHE A 18 -3.06 38.97 -15.61
CA PHE A 18 -2.15 39.00 -14.45
C PHE A 18 -2.80 39.63 -13.22
N VAL A 19 -3.57 40.73 -13.38
CA VAL A 19 -4.22 41.40 -12.24
C VAL A 19 -5.43 40.61 -11.75
N CYS A 20 -6.20 39.92 -12.60
CA CYS A 20 -7.30 39.06 -12.14
C CYS A 20 -6.82 37.73 -11.54
N ALA A 21 -5.75 37.12 -12.05
CA ALA A 21 -5.15 35.93 -11.44
C ALA A 21 -4.49 36.26 -10.09
N CYS A 22 -3.76 37.38 -10.01
CA CYS A 22 -3.21 37.85 -8.74
C CYS A 22 -4.30 38.33 -7.77
N ALA A 23 -5.43 38.88 -8.23
CA ALA A 23 -6.47 39.41 -7.33
C ALA A 23 -7.34 38.30 -6.71
N SER A 24 -7.61 37.20 -7.41
CA SER A 24 -8.24 36.02 -6.80
C SER A 24 -7.30 35.30 -5.81
N GLN A 25 -5.99 35.27 -6.11
CA GLN A 25 -4.95 34.72 -5.22
C GLN A 25 -4.65 35.62 -4.00
N LEU A 26 -4.68 36.95 -4.15
CA LEU A 26 -4.56 37.90 -3.03
C LEU A 26 -5.82 37.92 -2.15
N ALA A 27 -7.00 37.61 -2.68
CA ALA A 27 -8.22 37.55 -1.89
C ALA A 27 -8.25 36.35 -0.92
N GLN A 28 -7.62 35.22 -1.28
CA GLN A 28 -7.38 34.10 -0.34
C GLN A 28 -6.24 34.40 0.64
N ALA A 29 -5.28 35.26 0.28
CA ALA A 29 -4.20 35.71 1.16
C ALA A 29 -4.65 36.55 2.38
N TRP A 30 -5.90 37.05 2.43
CA TRP A 30 -6.39 37.89 3.53
C TRP A 30 -6.76 37.11 4.81
N TYR A 31 -6.83 35.78 4.75
CA TYR A 31 -7.07 34.90 5.90
C TYR A 31 -5.89 33.99 6.23
N MET A 32 -4.71 34.28 5.66
CA MET A 32 -3.49 33.55 5.98
C MET A 32 -3.06 33.90 7.41
N TYR A 33 -2.80 32.89 8.24
CA TYR A 33 -2.07 33.12 9.49
C TYR A 33 -0.70 33.71 9.12
N PRO A 34 -0.30 34.87 9.69
CA PRO A 34 1.00 35.47 9.42
C PRO A 34 2.17 34.50 9.63
N GLU A 35 2.00 33.53 10.53
CA GLU A 35 2.99 32.50 10.87
C GLU A 35 3.16 31.46 9.75
N LEU A 36 2.08 31.06 9.08
CA LEU A 36 2.17 30.16 7.92
C LEU A 36 2.81 30.86 6.72
N ARG A 37 2.53 32.16 6.58
CA ARG A 37 3.16 33.00 5.56
C ARG A 37 4.67 33.03 5.73
N GLU A 38 5.15 33.17 6.96
CA GLU A 38 6.59 33.17 7.27
C GLU A 38 7.26 31.83 6.92
N ILE A 39 6.58 30.71 7.20
CA ILE A 39 7.04 29.37 6.79
C ILE A 39 7.14 29.27 5.26
N ILE A 40 6.09 29.69 4.53
CA ILE A 40 6.06 29.63 3.05
C ILE A 40 7.08 30.60 2.44
N GLU A 41 7.19 31.83 2.94
CA GLU A 41 8.14 32.85 2.43
C GLU A 41 9.60 32.50 2.75
N SER A 42 9.85 31.62 3.73
CA SER A 42 11.19 31.10 4.02
C SER A 42 11.61 29.96 3.10
N ASP A 43 10.66 29.37 2.35
CA ASP A 43 10.86 28.23 1.45
C ASP A 43 10.64 28.71 0.00
N ASP A 44 11.73 29.12 -0.67
CA ASP A 44 11.75 29.69 -2.05
C ASP A 44 11.13 28.76 -3.13
N VAL A 45 10.67 27.56 -2.77
CA VAL A 45 10.16 26.50 -3.66
C VAL A 45 8.67 26.67 -4.01
N PHE A 46 7.88 27.30 -3.12
CA PHE A 46 6.42 27.34 -3.26
C PHE A 46 5.91 28.71 -3.73
N GLU A 47 5.52 28.79 -4.99
CA GLU A 47 4.91 30.01 -5.55
C GLU A 47 3.38 30.08 -5.38
N ASN A 48 2.73 28.94 -5.13
CA ASN A 48 1.26 28.84 -4.99
C ASN A 48 0.88 27.86 -3.85
N TYR A 49 -0.32 28.05 -3.31
CA TYR A 49 -0.96 27.14 -2.36
C TYR A 49 -2.45 27.06 -2.70
N ASN A 50 -3.04 25.88 -2.59
CA ASN A 50 -4.40 25.64 -3.09
C ASN A 50 -5.42 25.39 -1.96
N ALA A 51 -5.03 24.85 -0.79
CA ALA A 51 -5.99 24.53 0.27
C ALA A 51 -5.35 24.47 1.67
N ILE A 52 -6.08 24.96 2.69
CA ILE A 52 -5.73 24.83 4.12
C ILE A 52 -6.97 24.34 4.87
N ALA A 53 -6.83 23.28 5.66
CA ALA A 53 -7.81 22.88 6.65
C ALA A 53 -7.30 23.17 8.06
N HIS A 54 -8.15 23.78 8.89
CA HIS A 54 -7.80 24.25 10.22
C HIS A 54 -8.76 23.70 11.29
N ASN A 55 -8.18 23.30 12.43
CA ASN A 55 -8.75 22.70 13.64
C ASN A 55 -8.88 21.16 13.65
N TYR A 56 -7.97 20.47 14.34
CA TYR A 56 -8.33 19.27 15.13
C TYR A 56 -7.72 19.25 16.52
N LEU A 57 -8.59 19.49 17.49
CA LEU A 57 -8.73 18.84 18.80
C LEU A 57 -9.10 19.91 19.83
N GLY A 58 -10.31 19.79 20.35
CA GLY A 58 -10.68 20.43 21.61
C GLY A 58 -9.93 19.76 22.75
N THR A 59 -8.65 20.10 22.93
CA THR A 59 -7.83 20.01 24.16
C THR A 59 -6.35 20.29 23.83
N SER A 60 -5.83 21.42 24.30
CA SER A 60 -4.40 21.81 24.46
C SER A 60 -3.39 21.77 23.28
N GLN A 61 -3.59 21.07 22.16
CA GLN A 61 -2.64 21.08 21.02
C GLN A 61 -3.33 21.59 19.75
N GLN A 62 -2.89 22.72 19.21
CA GLN A 62 -3.43 23.30 17.97
C GLN A 62 -2.66 22.75 16.77
N ARG A 63 -3.31 21.87 15.99
CA ARG A 63 -2.75 21.32 14.73
C ARG A 63 -3.53 21.77 13.51
N ALA A 64 -2.83 21.91 12.38
CA ALA A 64 -3.39 22.31 11.09
C ALA A 64 -2.76 21.47 9.96
N VAL A 65 -3.45 21.37 8.83
CA VAL A 65 -2.93 20.72 7.61
C VAL A 65 -3.06 21.68 6.44
N ALA A 66 -1.98 21.85 5.69
CA ALA A 66 -1.93 22.71 4.51
C ALA A 66 -1.45 21.92 3.29
N ILE A 67 -2.08 22.11 2.13
CA ILE A 67 -1.53 21.67 0.84
C ILE A 67 -0.89 22.89 0.17
N LEU A 68 0.42 22.81 0.01
CA LEU A 68 1.20 23.70 -0.83
C LEU A 68 1.36 23.06 -2.20
N SER A 69 1.28 23.85 -3.27
CA SER A 69 1.34 23.32 -4.63
C SER A 69 2.11 24.25 -5.54
N SER A 70 3.29 23.82 -6.00
CA SER A 70 4.09 24.57 -6.95
C SER A 70 3.74 24.14 -8.39
N PRO A 71 3.46 25.07 -9.32
CA PRO A 71 3.30 24.72 -10.74
C PRO A 71 4.60 24.21 -11.38
N PHE A 72 5.75 24.49 -10.77
CA PHE A 72 7.08 24.20 -11.32
C PHE A 72 7.77 22.99 -10.67
N VAL A 73 7.57 22.78 -9.37
CA VAL A 73 8.30 21.76 -8.59
C VAL A 73 7.37 20.59 -8.27
N GLU A 74 6.55 20.67 -7.21
CA GLU A 74 5.65 19.60 -6.74
C GLU A 74 4.55 20.18 -5.82
N SER A 75 3.55 19.38 -5.47
CA SER A 75 2.67 19.69 -4.32
C SER A 75 3.10 18.91 -3.09
N ARG A 76 2.98 19.52 -1.92
CA ARG A 76 3.24 18.92 -0.62
C ARG A 76 2.07 19.14 0.30
N MET A 77 1.82 18.15 1.14
CA MET A 77 0.95 18.30 2.29
C MET A 77 1.81 18.49 3.52
N LEU A 78 1.67 19.64 4.17
CA LEU A 78 2.34 19.96 5.41
C LEU A 78 1.39 19.68 6.57
N LEU A 79 1.87 18.89 7.53
CA LEU A 79 1.28 18.81 8.84
C LEU A 79 1.94 19.85 9.73
N LEU A 80 1.12 20.72 10.31
CA LEU A 80 1.56 21.85 11.10
C LEU A 80 1.09 21.68 12.54
N GLU A 81 1.96 21.97 13.50
CA GLU A 81 1.66 21.91 14.92
C GLU A 81 2.16 23.17 15.62
N ARG A 82 1.38 23.67 16.58
CA ARG A 82 1.90 24.68 17.51
C ARG A 82 2.70 24.02 18.62
N ASP A 83 3.92 24.50 18.82
CA ASP A 83 4.75 24.10 19.95
C ASP A 83 4.16 24.59 21.30
N GLY A 84 4.82 24.26 22.40
CA GLY A 84 4.39 24.66 23.75
C GLY A 84 4.39 26.19 23.99
N GLU A 85 5.02 26.96 23.10
CA GLU A 85 5.05 28.43 23.13
C GLU A 85 3.99 29.04 22.19
N GLY A 86 3.28 28.21 21.43
CA GLY A 86 2.24 28.62 20.50
C GLY A 86 2.76 28.96 19.10
N THR A 87 4.04 28.69 18.79
CA THR A 87 4.61 28.94 17.45
C THR A 87 4.26 27.79 16.53
N LEU A 88 3.75 28.10 15.33
CA LEU A 88 3.43 27.10 14.32
C LEU A 88 4.72 26.56 13.68
N GLN A 89 4.88 25.24 13.66
CA GLN A 89 6.02 24.55 13.07
C GLN A 89 5.54 23.45 12.14
N ILE A 90 6.38 23.09 11.15
CA ILE A 90 6.17 21.91 10.33
C ILE A 90 6.51 20.68 11.18
N ARG A 91 5.49 19.87 11.48
CA ARG A 91 5.66 18.59 12.17
C ARG A 91 6.01 17.48 11.19
N ASP A 92 5.36 17.47 10.04
CA ASP A 92 5.56 16.44 9.01
C ASP A 92 5.35 17.04 7.62
N GLN A 93 6.06 16.50 6.62
CA GLN A 93 5.89 16.86 5.23
C GLN A 93 5.65 15.59 4.44
N LEU A 94 4.50 15.53 3.78
CA LEU A 94 4.20 14.49 2.81
C LEU A 94 4.32 15.07 1.43
N PHE A 95 5.04 14.33 0.59
CA PHE A 95 4.91 14.52 -0.83
C PHE A 95 3.50 14.10 -1.20
N ALA A 96 2.87 14.99 -1.95
CA ALA A 96 1.64 14.73 -2.65
C ALA A 96 1.40 13.24 -2.94
N PRO A 97 0.21 12.69 -2.68
CA PRO A 97 -0.20 11.44 -3.32
C PRO A 97 0.15 11.46 -4.82
N LEU A 98 1.21 10.72 -5.16
CA LEU A 98 1.91 10.83 -6.43
C LEU A 98 1.03 10.23 -7.50
N ARG A 99 0.50 11.04 -8.45
CA ARG A 99 0.00 10.48 -9.70
C ARG A 99 1.18 9.82 -10.42
N GLY A 100 1.05 8.53 -10.71
CA GLY A 100 2.01 7.73 -11.47
C GLY A 100 2.49 8.48 -12.72
N ASP A 101 3.75 8.24 -13.08
CA ASP A 101 4.55 8.81 -14.18
C ASP A 101 4.88 10.32 -14.17
N THR A 102 4.08 11.17 -13.51
CA THR A 102 4.34 12.64 -13.47
C THR A 102 4.93 13.16 -12.15
N GLY A 103 4.79 12.40 -11.05
CA GLY A 103 5.32 12.82 -9.74
C GLY A 103 4.64 14.06 -9.17
N ARG A 104 3.43 14.42 -9.62
CA ARG A 104 2.70 15.61 -9.18
C ARG A 104 1.33 15.24 -8.64
N MET A 105 0.95 15.83 -7.51
CA MET A 105 -0.47 16.01 -7.19
C MET A 105 -1.08 16.85 -8.31
N GLY A 106 -2.18 16.40 -8.90
CA GLY A 106 -3.00 17.30 -9.73
C GLY A 106 -3.34 18.57 -8.94
N SER A 107 -3.60 19.69 -9.61
CA SER A 107 -3.92 20.98 -8.97
C SER A 107 -5.22 20.96 -8.13
N ASP A 108 -5.99 19.87 -8.20
CA ASP A 108 -7.41 19.85 -7.86
C ASP A 108 -7.70 19.08 -6.55
N TRP A 109 -6.75 19.09 -5.62
CA TRP A 109 -6.96 18.56 -4.27
C TRP A 109 -7.39 19.66 -3.29
N THR A 110 -8.38 19.34 -2.47
CA THR A 110 -8.86 20.18 -1.37
C THR A 110 -8.70 19.44 -0.04
N VAL A 111 -8.37 20.19 1.02
CA VAL A 111 -8.38 19.67 2.39
C VAL A 111 -9.59 20.21 3.12
N LYS A 112 -10.29 19.33 3.82
CA LYS A 112 -11.40 19.69 4.69
C LYS A 112 -11.16 19.18 6.10
N SER A 113 -11.44 20.02 7.08
CA SER A 113 -11.38 19.65 8.49
C SER A 113 -12.57 18.72 8.84
N THR A 114 -12.37 17.57 9.53
CA THR A 114 -13.45 16.71 10.11
C THR A 114 -13.87 16.99 11.58
N GLY A 115 -13.93 16.02 12.49
CA GLY A 115 -14.08 16.23 13.95
C GLY A 115 -12.84 15.76 14.71
N GLN A 116 -12.07 14.87 14.07
CA GLN A 116 -11.02 14.04 14.64
C GLN A 116 -9.77 13.93 13.73
N GLY A 117 -9.76 14.61 12.57
CA GLY A 117 -8.66 14.66 11.61
C GLY A 117 -9.13 15.30 10.29
N PHE A 118 -8.58 15.01 9.12
CA PHE A 118 -8.91 15.76 7.89
C PHE A 118 -9.33 14.86 6.73
N GLN A 119 -10.04 15.44 5.77
CA GLN A 119 -10.37 14.83 4.50
C GLN A 119 -9.53 15.44 3.38
N LEU A 120 -9.00 14.61 2.50
CA LEU A 120 -8.40 14.98 1.23
C LEU A 120 -9.34 14.60 0.10
N ILE A 121 -9.74 15.58 -0.70
CA ILE A 121 -10.69 15.36 -1.79
C ILE A 121 -10.04 15.83 -3.08
N ASN A 122 -9.88 14.93 -4.03
CA ASN A 122 -9.57 15.26 -5.41
C ASN A 122 -10.88 15.41 -6.18
N SER A 123 -11.05 16.53 -6.89
CA SER A 123 -12.22 16.78 -7.71
C SER A 123 -11.82 17.00 -9.16
N ASP A 124 -11.70 15.93 -9.93
CA ASP A 124 -11.77 16.02 -11.40
C ASP A 124 -13.25 16.28 -11.77
N GLU A 125 -13.55 17.35 -12.50
CA GLU A 125 -14.93 17.75 -12.82
C GLU A 125 -15.72 16.60 -13.50
N GLY A 126 -16.65 15.97 -12.75
CA GLY A 126 -17.68 15.07 -13.29
C GLY A 126 -17.71 13.63 -12.78
N GLN A 127 -16.76 13.18 -11.94
CA GLN A 127 -16.76 11.88 -11.25
C GLN A 127 -16.17 12.00 -9.83
N THR A 128 -16.51 11.08 -8.91
CA THR A 128 -15.81 10.98 -7.62
C THR A 128 -14.36 10.57 -7.90
N ALA A 129 -13.40 11.50 -7.77
CA ALA A 129 -12.01 11.21 -8.14
C ALA A 129 -11.26 10.51 -7.00
N TYR A 130 -11.08 11.15 -5.83
CA TYR A 130 -10.55 10.49 -4.64
C TYR A 130 -11.06 11.20 -3.37
N GLU A 131 -11.48 10.47 -2.34
CA GLU A 131 -11.80 11.03 -1.02
C GLU A 131 -11.12 10.20 0.08
N MET A 132 -10.23 10.82 0.86
CA MET A 132 -9.45 10.14 1.89
C MET A 132 -9.68 10.81 3.24
N THR A 133 -10.13 10.06 4.24
CA THR A 133 -10.30 10.55 5.61
C THR A 133 -9.14 10.05 6.47
N PHE A 134 -8.48 10.97 7.15
CA PHE A 134 -7.45 10.69 8.14
C PHE A 134 -7.91 11.11 9.52
N VAL A 135 -7.63 10.29 10.53
CA VAL A 135 -7.92 10.58 11.94
C VAL A 135 -6.63 10.58 12.75
N TYR A 136 -6.58 11.36 13.82
CA TYR A 136 -5.44 11.33 14.73
C TYR A 136 -5.52 10.12 15.67
N ASP A 137 -4.50 9.28 15.65
CA ASP A 137 -4.32 8.15 16.56
C ASP A 137 -3.36 8.55 17.68
N GLU A 138 -3.90 8.67 18.90
CA GLU A 138 -3.13 9.02 20.10
C GLU A 138 -2.06 7.98 20.43
N ASN A 139 -2.32 6.70 20.17
CA ASN A 139 -1.37 5.61 20.50
C ASN A 139 -0.13 5.64 19.60
N ARG A 140 -0.33 6.04 18.33
CA ARG A 140 0.75 6.18 17.35
C ARG A 140 1.34 7.59 17.31
N ALA A 141 0.73 8.53 18.03
CA ALA A 141 1.05 9.95 17.99
C ALA A 141 1.12 10.50 16.55
N GLY A 142 0.21 10.05 15.67
CA GLY A 142 0.23 10.38 14.24
C GLY A 142 -1.14 10.27 13.58
N TYR A 143 -1.24 10.69 12.33
CA TYR A 143 -2.46 10.53 11.54
C TYR A 143 -2.47 9.18 10.84
N VAL A 144 -3.62 8.53 10.84
CA VAL A 144 -3.85 7.24 10.19
C VAL A 144 -5.05 7.34 9.26
N LEU A 145 -5.02 6.57 8.17
CA LEU A 145 -6.14 6.48 7.24
C LEU A 145 -7.33 5.83 7.97
N GLU A 146 -8.50 6.45 7.88
CA GLU A 146 -9.77 5.89 8.36
C GLU A 146 -10.55 5.34 7.17
N ASP A 147 -10.74 6.17 6.14
CA ASP A 147 -11.49 5.83 4.94
C ASP A 147 -10.76 6.29 3.68
N ALA A 148 -10.90 5.55 2.60
CA ALA A 148 -10.41 5.90 1.29
C ALA A 148 -11.42 5.51 0.21
N VAL A 149 -11.84 6.45 -0.62
CA VAL A 149 -12.70 6.21 -1.77
C VAL A 149 -11.94 6.60 -3.02
N THR A 150 -11.78 5.65 -3.94
CA THR A 150 -11.27 5.86 -5.30
C THR A 150 -12.45 5.74 -6.27
N PRO A 151 -12.26 5.99 -7.58
CA PRO A 151 -13.34 5.82 -8.54
C PRO A 151 -13.78 4.36 -8.71
N GLN A 152 -12.94 3.39 -8.29
CA GLN A 152 -13.16 1.96 -8.49
C GLN A 152 -13.41 1.18 -7.19
N MET A 153 -12.94 1.68 -6.05
CA MET A 153 -12.94 0.95 -4.78
C MET A 153 -13.14 1.90 -3.61
N ALA A 154 -13.85 1.46 -2.58
CA ALA A 154 -13.84 2.08 -1.27
C ALA A 154 -13.03 1.21 -0.29
N PHE A 155 -12.40 1.83 0.70
CA PHE A 155 -11.68 1.17 1.77
C PHE A 155 -12.07 1.82 3.10
N CYS A 156 -12.46 1.01 4.07
CA CYS A 156 -12.85 1.47 5.39
C CYS A 156 -12.08 0.69 6.45
N TYR A 157 -11.49 1.39 7.40
CA TYR A 157 -10.86 0.74 8.56
C TYR A 157 -11.94 0.18 9.49
N ASP A 158 -11.85 -1.10 9.78
CA ASP A 158 -12.70 -1.79 10.74
C ASP A 158 -11.87 -2.20 11.97
N ALA A 159 -12.21 -1.58 13.10
CA ALA A 159 -11.53 -1.79 14.37
C ALA A 159 -11.75 -3.21 14.96
N THR A 160 -12.79 -3.92 14.54
CA THR A 160 -13.07 -5.29 15.02
C THR A 160 -12.06 -6.28 14.46
N VAL A 161 -11.57 -6.00 13.26
CA VAL A 161 -10.62 -6.80 12.49
C VAL A 161 -9.21 -6.18 12.48
N ASP A 162 -9.03 -5.00 13.10
CA ASP A 162 -7.78 -4.23 13.06
C ASP A 162 -7.21 -4.15 11.64
N GLY A 163 -8.00 -3.67 10.69
CA GLY A 163 -7.60 -3.64 9.28
C GLY A 163 -8.61 -2.97 8.36
N TYR A 164 -8.29 -2.89 7.07
CA TYR A 164 -9.10 -2.24 6.06
C TYR A 164 -9.91 -3.27 5.27
N MET A 165 -11.21 -3.00 5.17
CA MET A 165 -12.13 -3.67 4.26
C MET A 165 -12.17 -2.89 2.96
N ALA A 166 -12.04 -3.57 1.83
CA ALA A 166 -12.21 -3.06 0.49
C ALA A 166 -13.62 -3.40 -0.02
N GLU A 167 -14.31 -2.44 -0.61
CA GLU A 167 -15.69 -2.56 -1.06
C GLU A 167 -15.80 -1.98 -2.49
N ASP A 168 -16.74 -2.49 -3.28
CA ASP A 168 -17.16 -1.80 -4.51
C ASP A 168 -17.80 -0.47 -4.08
N PRO A 169 -17.59 0.66 -4.79
CA PRO A 169 -18.30 1.91 -4.52
C PRO A 169 -19.83 1.75 -4.40
N ASP A 170 -20.42 0.74 -5.06
CA ASP A 170 -21.85 0.42 -4.98
C ASP A 170 -22.24 -0.45 -3.76
N GLY A 171 -21.27 -0.93 -2.96
CA GLY A 171 -21.46 -1.49 -1.61
C GLY A 171 -22.00 -2.93 -1.52
N TYR A 172 -21.97 -3.69 -2.62
CA TYR A 172 -22.55 -5.04 -2.67
C TYR A 172 -21.62 -6.14 -2.15
N ASP A 173 -20.31 -5.97 -2.32
CA ASP A 173 -19.30 -6.92 -1.87
C ASP A 173 -18.30 -6.22 -0.93
N ARG A 174 -17.77 -6.97 0.04
CA ARG A 174 -16.76 -6.49 1.00
C ARG A 174 -15.67 -7.51 1.20
N MET A 175 -14.42 -7.08 1.15
CA MET A 175 -13.26 -7.95 1.27
C MET A 175 -12.20 -7.36 2.18
N PHE A 176 -11.71 -8.13 3.15
CA PHE A 176 -10.54 -7.73 3.93
C PHE A 176 -9.32 -7.53 3.00
N TRP A 177 -8.64 -6.40 3.10
CA TRP A 177 -7.48 -6.06 2.28
C TRP A 177 -6.16 -6.11 3.06
N TYR A 178 -6.06 -5.33 4.14
CA TYR A 178 -4.80 -5.11 4.85
C TYR A 178 -5.02 -4.99 6.36
N GLY A 179 -4.18 -5.67 7.15
CA GLY A 179 -4.20 -5.61 8.60
C GLY A 179 -3.29 -4.51 9.16
N GLY A 180 -3.76 -3.82 10.19
CA GLY A 180 -3.13 -2.71 10.87
C GLY A 180 -3.49 -1.36 10.26
N ARG A 181 -3.20 -0.28 10.99
CA ARG A 181 -3.40 1.11 10.54
C ARG A 181 -2.33 1.54 9.54
N ILE A 182 -2.76 2.17 8.44
CA ILE A 182 -1.89 2.86 7.47
C ILE A 182 -1.60 4.25 8.01
N THR A 183 -0.33 4.55 8.27
CA THR A 183 0.04 5.90 8.71
C THR A 183 0.06 6.86 7.53
N LEU A 184 -0.06 8.15 7.83
CA LEU A 184 0.03 9.18 6.83
C LEU A 184 1.36 9.09 6.05
N GLU A 185 2.50 8.88 6.74
CA GLU A 185 3.84 8.73 6.14
C GLU A 185 3.92 7.59 5.09
N GLU A 186 3.21 6.49 5.33
CA GLU A 186 3.20 5.31 4.46
C GLU A 186 2.26 5.48 3.24
N PHE A 187 1.25 6.34 3.38
CA PHE A 187 0.11 6.40 2.48
C PHE A 187 0.49 6.83 1.06
N CYS A 188 0.00 6.07 0.08
CA CYS A 188 0.12 6.40 -1.33
C CYS A 188 -1.16 5.93 -2.05
N PRO A 189 -2.05 6.83 -2.50
CA PRO A 189 -3.33 6.44 -3.08
C PRO A 189 -3.19 5.75 -4.43
N ASP A 190 -2.14 6.07 -5.20
CA ASP A 190 -1.82 5.38 -6.44
C ASP A 190 -1.37 3.92 -6.24
N MET A 191 -1.12 3.52 -5.00
CA MET A 191 -0.86 2.12 -4.63
C MET A 191 -2.06 1.46 -3.95
N LEU A 192 -3.18 2.17 -3.75
CA LEU A 192 -4.44 1.54 -3.39
C LEU A 192 -4.86 0.60 -4.53
N PRO A 193 -5.33 -0.61 -4.22
CA PRO A 193 -5.92 -1.48 -5.23
C PRO A 193 -7.05 -0.78 -5.99
N ASP A 194 -7.10 -0.97 -7.30
CA ASP A 194 -8.14 -0.43 -8.17
C ASP A 194 -9.24 -1.45 -8.52
N SER A 195 -9.13 -2.66 -7.98
CA SER A 195 -10.03 -3.78 -8.28
C SER A 195 -9.93 -4.86 -7.20
N TYR A 196 -10.97 -5.70 -7.11
CA TYR A 196 -10.94 -6.89 -6.27
C TYR A 196 -9.77 -7.83 -6.62
N ASP A 197 -9.40 -7.93 -7.89
CA ASP A 197 -8.25 -8.74 -8.33
C ASP A 197 -6.92 -8.21 -7.75
N GLU A 198 -6.73 -6.89 -7.68
CA GLU A 198 -5.55 -6.30 -7.05
C GLU A 198 -5.56 -6.43 -5.52
N VAL A 199 -6.72 -6.18 -4.88
CA VAL A 199 -6.88 -6.41 -3.43
C VAL A 199 -6.49 -7.84 -3.12
N TRP A 200 -7.01 -8.77 -3.93
CA TRP A 200 -6.78 -10.17 -3.75
C TRP A 200 -5.32 -10.57 -4.00
N THR A 201 -4.75 -10.15 -5.13
CA THR A 201 -3.36 -10.45 -5.49
C THR A 201 -2.43 -10.04 -4.35
N SER A 202 -2.69 -8.87 -3.75
CA SER A 202 -1.94 -8.42 -2.58
C SER A 202 -2.09 -9.37 -1.38
N ARG A 203 -3.28 -9.95 -1.13
CA ARG A 203 -3.50 -10.94 -0.06
C ARG A 203 -2.76 -12.25 -0.30
N VAL A 204 -2.77 -12.80 -1.52
CA VAL A 204 -2.01 -14.03 -1.83
C VAL A 204 -0.53 -13.80 -1.64
N ILE A 205 -0.01 -12.69 -2.17
CA ILE A 205 1.40 -12.35 -2.01
C ILE A 205 1.73 -12.19 -0.53
N ARG A 206 0.85 -11.55 0.25
CA ARG A 206 0.99 -11.50 1.72
C ARG A 206 1.00 -12.91 2.32
N ALA A 207 0.09 -13.79 1.94
CA ALA A 207 0.05 -15.16 2.42
C ALA A 207 1.33 -15.96 2.13
N GLY A 208 1.85 -15.88 0.91
CA GLY A 208 3.10 -16.54 0.55
C GLY A 208 4.32 -16.01 1.30
N LEU A 209 4.27 -14.75 1.72
CA LEU A 209 5.37 -14.04 2.38
C LEU A 209 5.17 -13.90 3.92
N ALA A 210 4.24 -14.66 4.52
CA ALA A 210 3.78 -14.52 5.92
C ALA A 210 4.85 -14.55 7.01
N ASP A 211 5.89 -15.34 6.79
CA ASP A 211 7.03 -15.56 7.70
C ASP A 211 8.10 -14.46 7.58
N LEU A 212 8.01 -13.58 6.57
CA LEU A 212 8.91 -12.46 6.43
C LEU A 212 8.60 -11.39 7.47
N ARG A 213 9.65 -10.87 8.09
CA ARG A 213 9.53 -9.83 9.10
C ARG A 213 9.34 -8.46 8.44
N PRO A 214 8.56 -7.55 9.07
CA PRO A 214 8.49 -6.17 8.64
C PRO A 214 9.81 -5.43 8.91
N ILE A 215 10.15 -4.51 8.02
CA ILE A 215 11.28 -3.57 8.11
C ILE A 215 10.68 -2.20 8.44
N SER A 216 10.24 -2.03 9.70
CA SER A 216 9.45 -0.87 10.13
C SER A 216 10.17 0.03 11.15
N ALA A 217 11.34 -0.35 11.66
CA ALA A 217 12.05 0.50 12.61
C ALA A 217 12.49 1.81 11.94
N LYS A 218 12.40 2.90 12.69
CA LYS A 218 12.93 4.22 12.33
C LYS A 218 13.41 4.86 13.62
N MET A 219 14.72 4.96 13.80
CA MET A 219 15.33 5.51 15.01
C MET A 219 16.31 6.61 14.62
N PRO A 220 16.33 7.77 15.30
CA PRO A 220 17.34 8.80 15.04
C PRO A 220 18.75 8.23 15.20
N LEU A 221 19.63 8.51 14.25
CA LEU A 221 21.04 8.15 14.28
C LEU A 221 21.88 9.42 14.37
N VAL A 222 22.46 9.66 15.54
CA VAL A 222 23.38 10.78 15.74
C VAL A 222 24.80 10.28 15.47
N LEU A 223 25.46 10.91 14.50
CA LEU A 223 26.87 10.68 14.19
C LEU A 223 27.68 11.91 14.55
N GLU A 224 28.93 11.72 14.98
CA GLU A 224 29.84 12.82 15.24
C GLU A 224 30.71 13.11 14.01
N GLY A 225 31.00 14.40 13.78
CA GLY A 225 31.90 14.89 12.73
C GLY A 225 31.19 15.38 11.46
N ASP A 226 31.97 15.73 10.43
CA ASP A 226 31.54 16.22 9.11
C ASP A 226 31.82 15.20 8.00
N ASP A 227 31.99 13.94 8.39
CA ASP A 227 32.41 12.87 7.49
C ASP A 227 31.35 12.57 6.42
N LYS A 228 31.82 12.51 5.18
CA LYS A 228 31.04 12.03 4.05
C LYS A 228 31.07 10.51 3.94
N MET A 229 29.92 9.87 4.04
CA MET A 229 29.79 8.41 3.97
C MET A 229 29.17 7.97 2.64
N ALA A 230 29.73 6.94 2.02
CA ALA A 230 29.12 6.33 0.84
C ALA A 230 27.90 5.49 1.24
N VAL A 231 26.80 5.68 0.52
CA VAL A 231 25.55 4.94 0.70
C VAL A 231 25.39 3.93 -0.43
N TYR A 232 25.20 2.66 -0.08
CA TYR A 232 25.12 1.54 -1.02
C TYR A 232 23.72 0.93 -1.05
N ALA A 233 23.31 0.36 -2.17
CA ALA A 233 21.98 -0.27 -2.29
C ALA A 233 21.90 -1.64 -1.59
N ALA A 234 23.01 -2.22 -1.15
CA ALA A 234 23.06 -3.48 -0.39
C ALA A 234 24.25 -3.43 0.60
N PRO A 235 24.34 -4.31 1.62
CA PRO A 235 25.37 -4.25 2.67
C PRO A 235 26.75 -4.72 2.16
N SER A 236 27.30 -4.01 1.18
CA SER A 236 28.60 -4.28 0.59
C SER A 236 29.14 -3.06 -0.16
N SER A 237 30.43 -2.78 -0.03
CA SER A 237 31.10 -1.72 -0.79
C SER A 237 31.19 -2.01 -2.29
N LYS A 238 30.91 -3.25 -2.71
CA LYS A 238 30.83 -3.68 -4.12
C LYS A 238 29.41 -3.63 -4.67
N ALA A 239 28.41 -3.34 -3.83
CA ALA A 239 27.01 -3.25 -4.24
C ALA A 239 26.79 -2.08 -5.21
N TYR A 240 25.62 -2.06 -5.83
CA TYR A 240 25.17 -0.93 -6.60
C TYR A 240 25.14 0.33 -5.72
N ARG A 241 25.42 1.48 -6.33
CA ARG A 241 25.43 2.77 -5.65
C ARG A 241 24.69 3.77 -6.52
N GLY A 242 23.58 4.30 -5.99
CA GLY A 242 22.73 5.26 -6.68
C GLY A 242 23.44 6.58 -7.02
N ALA A 243 22.72 7.47 -7.69
CA ALA A 243 23.24 8.74 -8.19
C ALA A 243 24.53 8.58 -9.01
N ASN A 244 24.54 7.61 -9.93
CA ASN A 244 25.70 7.28 -10.78
C ASN A 244 26.98 7.02 -9.97
N GLY A 245 26.86 6.26 -8.87
CA GLY A 245 27.98 5.93 -8.00
C GLY A 245 28.36 7.01 -6.99
N LYS A 246 27.55 8.06 -6.84
CA LYS A 246 27.84 9.21 -5.96
C LYS A 246 26.99 9.28 -4.70
N ALA A 247 25.99 8.41 -4.53
CA ALA A 247 25.11 8.43 -3.35
C ALA A 247 25.89 8.46 -2.03
N CYS A 248 25.64 9.48 -1.21
CA CYS A 248 26.31 9.71 0.06
C CYS A 248 25.40 10.44 1.02
N VAL A 249 25.79 10.45 2.30
CA VAL A 249 25.19 11.21 3.39
C VAL A 249 26.32 11.81 4.24
N TYR A 250 26.10 12.98 4.82
CA TYR A 250 27.05 13.61 5.74
C TYR A 250 26.66 13.33 7.20
N ALA A 251 27.65 13.16 8.08
CA ALA A 251 27.40 12.78 9.47
C ALA A 251 26.65 13.84 10.31
N ASP A 252 26.68 15.10 9.87
CA ASP A 252 26.01 16.24 10.50
C ASP A 252 24.58 16.47 9.97
N GLU A 253 24.12 15.67 9.00
CA GLU A 253 22.74 15.67 8.52
C GLU A 253 21.83 14.85 9.43
N GLU A 254 20.52 15.08 9.31
CA GLU A 254 19.53 14.24 9.98
C GLU A 254 19.45 12.86 9.31
N ILE A 255 19.76 11.81 10.08
CA ILE A 255 19.81 10.43 9.61
C ILE A 255 18.96 9.57 10.54
N TRP A 256 18.20 8.64 9.96
CA TRP A 256 17.49 7.61 10.71
C TRP A 256 18.04 6.24 10.37
N ILE A 257 18.24 5.39 11.37
CA ILE A 257 18.55 3.97 11.18
C ILE A 257 17.25 3.16 11.10
N ARG A 258 17.12 2.39 10.02
CA ARG A 258 16.01 1.46 9.77
C ARG A 258 16.33 0.02 10.21
N GLY A 259 17.61 -0.30 10.36
CA GLY A 259 18.07 -1.61 10.85
C GLY A 259 19.57 -1.83 10.62
N GLN A 260 20.07 -3.01 11.00
CA GLN A 260 21.46 -3.43 10.79
C GLN A 260 21.59 -4.85 10.24
N THR A 261 22.73 -5.19 9.65
CA THR A 261 23.05 -6.59 9.30
C THR A 261 23.29 -7.44 10.55
N GLY A 262 23.12 -8.75 10.43
CA GLY A 262 23.31 -9.69 11.55
C GLY A 262 24.75 -9.69 12.10
N ASP A 263 25.72 -9.32 11.27
CA ASP A 263 27.12 -9.15 11.67
C ASP A 263 27.45 -7.75 12.21
N GLY A 264 26.47 -6.85 12.27
CA GLY A 264 26.60 -5.48 12.77
C GLY A 264 27.48 -4.56 11.92
N LYS A 265 27.92 -4.96 10.72
CA LYS A 265 28.88 -4.17 9.91
C LYS A 265 28.23 -3.11 9.03
N TRP A 266 26.93 -3.20 8.79
CA TRP A 266 26.20 -2.27 7.94
C TRP A 266 24.92 -1.82 8.61
N TRP A 267 24.61 -0.53 8.47
CA TRP A 267 23.37 0.08 8.91
C TRP A 267 22.57 0.50 7.68
N LEU A 268 21.30 0.09 7.62
CA LEU A 268 20.35 0.65 6.66
C LEU A 268 19.87 1.98 7.22
N VAL A 269 20.16 3.05 6.50
CA VAL A 269 19.85 4.41 6.92
C VAL A 269 18.97 5.10 5.91
N GLU A 270 18.08 5.94 6.42
CA GLU A 270 17.27 6.89 5.68
C GLU A 270 17.82 8.29 5.92
N TYR A 271 17.82 9.11 4.86
CA TYR A 271 18.25 10.50 4.92
C TYR A 271 17.68 11.30 3.74
N THR A 272 17.65 12.62 3.90
CA THR A 272 17.19 13.54 2.87
C THR A 272 18.31 13.81 1.86
N VAL A 273 18.00 13.70 0.56
CA VAL A 273 18.92 14.01 -0.56
C VAL A 273 18.70 15.45 -1.05
N SER A 274 17.44 15.86 -1.10
CA SER A 274 16.96 17.21 -1.43
C SER A 274 15.56 17.38 -0.84
N ASP A 275 15.01 18.59 -0.91
CA ASP A 275 13.69 18.89 -0.34
C ASP A 275 12.57 18.03 -0.92
N ASP A 276 12.77 17.41 -2.08
CA ASP A 276 11.83 16.54 -2.80
C ASP A 276 12.21 15.05 -2.81
N ARG A 277 13.35 14.68 -2.20
CA ARG A 277 13.91 13.34 -2.39
C ARG A 277 14.58 12.82 -1.13
N GLY A 278 14.11 11.66 -0.70
CA GLY A 278 14.72 10.84 0.33
C GLY A 278 15.46 9.67 -0.28
N ARG A 279 16.39 9.10 0.48
CA ARG A 279 17.02 7.82 0.14
C ARG A 279 17.17 6.96 1.38
N ILE A 280 16.94 5.67 1.19
CA ILE A 280 17.25 4.61 2.12
C ILE A 280 18.33 3.72 1.50
N GLY A 281 19.42 3.49 2.23
CA GLY A 281 20.53 2.65 1.77
C GLY A 281 21.51 2.32 2.89
N TYR A 282 22.52 1.52 2.59
CA TYR A 282 23.47 1.00 3.57
C TYR A 282 24.70 1.88 3.70
N ILE A 283 25.04 2.26 4.93
CA ILE A 283 26.35 2.78 5.30
C ILE A 283 27.12 1.75 6.12
N LYS A 284 28.45 1.86 6.12
CA LYS A 284 29.28 1.04 7.01
C LYS A 284 29.05 1.49 8.45
N ALA A 285 28.80 0.54 9.35
CA ALA A 285 28.56 0.81 10.76
C ALA A 285 29.74 1.55 11.41
N ARG A 286 29.41 2.48 12.32
CA ARG A 286 30.36 3.30 13.09
C ARG A 286 30.25 3.06 14.59
N GLY A 287 30.08 1.80 14.97
CA GLY A 287 29.93 1.39 16.36
C GLY A 287 28.85 0.33 16.51
N GLU A 288 28.37 0.15 17.73
CA GLU A 288 27.24 -0.71 18.03
C GLU A 288 25.93 0.07 17.88
N SER A 289 24.88 -0.62 17.45
CA SER A 289 23.52 -0.08 17.40
C SER A 289 22.55 -1.10 17.97
N ASN A 290 21.51 -0.61 18.64
CA ASN A 290 20.38 -1.43 19.08
C ASN A 290 19.28 -1.54 18.00
N ALA A 291 19.55 -1.06 16.78
CA ALA A 291 18.63 -1.21 15.67
C ALA A 291 18.35 -2.68 15.39
N PRO A 292 17.12 -3.03 14.94
CA PRO A 292 16.78 -4.42 14.67
C PRO A 292 17.62 -4.98 13.52
N VAL A 293 17.83 -6.29 13.55
CA VAL A 293 18.51 -7.01 12.47
C VAL A 293 17.57 -7.11 11.27
N ILE A 294 18.05 -6.67 10.12
CA ILE A 294 17.35 -6.77 8.84
C ILE A 294 17.47 -8.20 8.33
N PRO A 295 16.38 -8.80 7.81
CA PRO A 295 16.45 -10.10 7.17
C PRO A 295 17.51 -10.13 6.05
N GLU A 296 18.44 -11.07 6.14
CA GLU A 296 19.43 -11.35 5.09
C GLU A 296 18.99 -12.51 4.19
N GLU A 297 18.14 -13.38 4.72
CA GLU A 297 17.44 -14.41 3.98
C GLU A 297 16.05 -13.91 3.60
N GLY A 298 15.56 -14.35 2.45
CA GLY A 298 14.27 -13.96 1.94
C GLY A 298 13.71 -14.98 0.99
N LYS A 299 12.60 -14.61 0.38
CA LYS A 299 11.76 -15.49 -0.41
C LYS A 299 11.87 -15.18 -1.90
N GLN A 300 12.10 -16.20 -2.72
CA GLN A 300 12.16 -16.02 -4.16
C GLN A 300 10.76 -15.71 -4.69
N VAL A 301 10.64 -14.64 -5.46
CA VAL A 301 9.40 -14.18 -6.11
C VAL A 301 9.69 -13.73 -7.53
N ARG A 302 8.64 -13.59 -8.34
CA ARG A 302 8.75 -13.07 -9.71
C ARG A 302 8.14 -11.68 -9.82
N ILE A 303 8.61 -10.91 -10.78
CA ILE A 303 8.01 -9.65 -11.18
C ILE A 303 6.85 -9.92 -12.15
N ALA A 304 5.63 -9.54 -11.79
CA ALA A 304 4.43 -9.71 -12.60
C ALA A 304 4.32 -8.63 -13.68
N ARG A 305 4.68 -7.39 -13.35
CA ARG A 305 4.65 -6.23 -14.27
C ARG A 305 5.94 -5.43 -14.19
N HIS A 306 6.37 -4.88 -15.31
CA HIS A 306 7.55 -4.00 -15.37
C HIS A 306 7.46 -2.89 -14.32
N ILE A 307 8.54 -2.67 -13.57
CA ILE A 307 8.55 -1.72 -12.47
C ILE A 307 9.95 -1.13 -12.25
N GLY A 308 10.01 0.12 -11.78
CA GLY A 308 11.23 0.72 -11.25
C GLY A 308 11.38 0.40 -9.76
N VAL A 309 12.52 -0.15 -9.36
CA VAL A 309 12.87 -0.29 -7.94
C VAL A 309 13.30 1.07 -7.42
N THR A 310 12.71 1.55 -6.34
CA THR A 310 13.10 2.83 -5.71
C THR A 310 13.97 2.62 -4.48
N ASP A 311 14.80 3.61 -4.14
CA ASP A 311 15.49 3.71 -2.86
C ASP A 311 14.86 4.76 -1.93
N GLY A 312 13.80 5.46 -2.34
CA GLY A 312 13.08 6.45 -1.53
C GLY A 312 11.57 6.15 -1.54
N PRO A 313 11.07 5.21 -0.71
CA PRO A 313 9.70 4.73 -0.81
C PRO A 313 8.64 5.78 -0.42
N TYR A 314 9.03 6.82 0.30
CA TYR A 314 8.12 7.85 0.83
C TYR A 314 8.21 9.20 0.08
N GLN A 315 9.17 9.36 -0.85
CA GLN A 315 9.49 10.66 -1.47
C GLN A 315 9.91 10.49 -2.94
N ALA A 316 9.24 11.17 -3.88
CA ALA A 316 9.45 11.19 -5.34
C ALA A 316 9.46 9.84 -6.10
N LEU A 317 9.51 8.68 -5.42
CA LEU A 317 9.53 7.32 -5.97
C LEU A 317 10.50 7.11 -7.14
N SER A 318 11.61 7.85 -7.16
CA SER A 318 12.55 7.82 -8.28
C SER A 318 13.13 6.41 -8.47
N SER A 319 13.15 5.94 -9.72
CA SER A 319 13.67 4.61 -10.05
C SER A 319 15.19 4.58 -9.89
N LEU A 320 15.67 3.68 -9.01
CA LEU A 320 17.07 3.32 -8.85
C LEU A 320 17.55 2.43 -10.00
N PHE A 321 16.74 1.41 -10.35
CA PHE A 321 16.95 0.54 -11.50
C PHE A 321 15.65 -0.15 -11.93
N PRO A 322 15.48 -0.50 -13.21
CA PRO A 322 14.29 -1.19 -13.69
C PRO A 322 14.35 -2.71 -13.48
N LEU A 323 13.19 -3.32 -13.26
CA LEU A 323 12.95 -4.75 -13.35
C LEU A 323 11.89 -5.04 -14.43
N LYS A 324 12.01 -6.17 -15.12
CA LYS A 324 11.11 -6.60 -16.18
C LYS A 324 10.20 -7.71 -15.68
N THR A 325 9.03 -7.84 -16.30
CA THR A 325 8.14 -8.99 -16.09
C THR A 325 8.91 -10.30 -16.28
N GLY A 326 8.76 -11.21 -15.32
CA GLY A 326 9.42 -12.51 -15.27
C GLY A 326 10.78 -12.50 -14.55
N ASP A 327 11.36 -11.35 -14.24
CA ASP A 327 12.60 -11.29 -13.45
C ASP A 327 12.38 -11.94 -12.07
N GLN A 328 13.38 -12.68 -11.60
CA GLN A 328 13.41 -13.27 -10.27
C GLN A 328 14.11 -12.33 -9.29
N VAL A 329 13.47 -12.10 -8.15
CA VAL A 329 14.03 -11.30 -7.06
C VAL A 329 13.83 -12.00 -5.72
N THR A 330 14.62 -11.61 -4.73
CA THR A 330 14.47 -12.09 -3.35
C THR A 330 13.72 -11.05 -2.54
N CYS A 331 12.49 -11.35 -2.10
CA CYS A 331 11.75 -10.52 -1.16
C CYS A 331 12.29 -10.73 0.25
N LEU A 332 12.79 -9.66 0.87
CA LEU A 332 13.43 -9.69 2.19
C LEU A 332 12.48 -9.29 3.32
N GLY A 333 11.39 -8.59 3.02
CA GLY A 333 10.44 -8.17 4.05
C GLY A 333 9.38 -7.20 3.54
N TYR A 334 8.35 -7.00 4.35
CA TYR A 334 7.39 -5.93 4.17
C TYR A 334 7.92 -4.64 4.74
N VAL A 335 7.45 -3.53 4.20
CA VAL A 335 7.78 -2.19 4.72
C VAL A 335 6.54 -1.54 5.27
N ASP A 336 5.47 -1.59 4.49
CA ASP A 336 4.18 -0.99 4.80
C ASP A 336 3.03 -1.73 4.07
N ALA A 337 1.85 -1.10 4.01
CA ALA A 337 0.67 -1.63 3.33
C ALA A 337 0.80 -1.74 1.80
N PHE A 338 1.82 -1.11 1.22
CA PHE A 338 1.96 -0.98 -0.23
C PHE A 338 3.23 -1.63 -0.74
N ARG A 339 4.29 -1.68 0.06
CA ARG A 339 5.65 -1.92 -0.42
C ARG A 339 6.33 -3.11 0.26
N VAL A 340 7.14 -3.78 -0.55
CA VAL A 340 8.06 -4.83 -0.13
C VAL A 340 9.50 -4.38 -0.40
N TYR A 341 10.43 -4.92 0.38
CA TYR A 341 11.85 -4.72 0.21
C TYR A 341 12.46 -5.92 -0.52
N VAL A 342 13.07 -5.69 -1.68
CA VAL A 342 13.58 -6.75 -2.56
C VAL A 342 15.07 -6.62 -2.81
N GLU A 343 15.74 -7.74 -3.03
CA GLU A 343 17.10 -7.83 -3.54
C GLU A 343 17.11 -8.37 -4.98
N ALA A 344 17.87 -7.71 -5.84
CA ALA A 344 18.07 -8.10 -7.23
C ALA A 344 19.52 -7.82 -7.70
N LYS A 345 19.82 -8.23 -8.93
CA LYS A 345 21.07 -7.89 -9.62
C LYS A 345 20.81 -6.81 -10.66
N THR A 346 21.60 -5.75 -10.62
CA THR A 346 21.63 -4.70 -11.66
C THR A 346 23.08 -4.35 -11.96
N ASP A 347 23.42 -4.22 -13.24
CA ASP A 347 24.81 -4.02 -13.70
C ASP A 347 25.84 -5.00 -13.08
N GLY A 348 25.43 -6.25 -12.86
CA GLY A 348 26.24 -7.29 -12.21
C GLY A 348 26.48 -7.08 -10.71
N LYS A 349 25.88 -6.05 -10.10
CA LYS A 349 25.99 -5.74 -8.67
C LYS A 349 24.70 -6.08 -7.94
N THR A 350 24.82 -6.46 -6.67
CA THR A 350 23.64 -6.59 -5.80
C THR A 350 23.08 -5.20 -5.51
N ALA A 351 21.76 -5.08 -5.58
CA ALA A 351 21.02 -3.90 -5.18
C ALA A 351 19.74 -4.33 -4.45
N ARG A 352 19.37 -3.59 -3.42
CA ARG A 352 18.10 -3.71 -2.74
C ARG A 352 17.31 -2.42 -2.87
N GLY A 353 16.00 -2.52 -2.80
CA GLY A 353 15.11 -1.36 -2.84
C GLY A 353 13.65 -1.78 -2.70
N TYR A 354 12.76 -0.85 -2.99
CA TYR A 354 11.34 -0.96 -2.70
C TYR A 354 10.53 -1.04 -3.98
N ILE A 355 9.51 -1.89 -3.99
CA ILE A 355 8.52 -1.99 -5.06
C ILE A 355 7.12 -2.20 -4.47
N PRO A 356 6.04 -1.81 -5.19
CA PRO A 356 4.68 -2.12 -4.78
C PRO A 356 4.42 -3.62 -4.73
N ILE A 357 3.71 -4.09 -3.72
CA ILE A 357 3.43 -5.52 -3.50
C ILE A 357 2.67 -6.14 -4.68
N GLN A 358 1.76 -5.39 -5.30
CA GLN A 358 0.95 -5.84 -6.44
C GLN A 358 1.80 -6.09 -7.70
N THR A 359 3.08 -5.71 -7.71
CA THR A 359 4.00 -5.99 -8.83
C THR A 359 4.65 -7.36 -8.74
N LEU A 360 4.43 -8.10 -7.64
CA LEU A 360 4.96 -9.44 -7.45
C LEU A 360 4.00 -10.53 -7.95
N ALA A 361 4.57 -11.69 -8.25
CA ALA A 361 3.87 -12.95 -8.37
C ALA A 361 4.59 -14.01 -7.54
N LEU A 362 3.82 -14.83 -6.82
CA LEU A 362 4.37 -16.01 -6.15
C LEU A 362 4.75 -17.07 -7.19
N PRO A 363 5.90 -17.75 -7.05
CA PRO A 363 6.19 -18.91 -7.86
C PRO A 363 5.34 -20.13 -7.46
N ASP A 364 5.21 -21.09 -8.38
CA ASP A 364 4.34 -22.27 -8.23
C ASP A 364 4.64 -23.18 -7.02
N ASP A 365 5.84 -23.09 -6.46
CA ASP A 365 6.31 -23.88 -5.33
C ASP A 365 5.80 -23.36 -3.97
N TYR A 366 5.13 -22.21 -3.95
CA TYR A 366 4.42 -21.71 -2.76
C TYR A 366 3.08 -22.40 -2.54
N ARG A 367 2.60 -23.13 -3.56
CA ARG A 367 1.37 -23.90 -3.48
C ARG A 367 1.58 -25.15 -2.63
N VAL A 368 0.62 -25.45 -1.76
CA VAL A 368 0.61 -26.65 -0.93
C VAL A 368 0.08 -27.83 -1.75
N ARG A 369 0.94 -28.37 -2.61
CA ARG A 369 0.59 -29.45 -3.57
C ARG A 369 -0.01 -30.69 -2.91
N GLU A 370 0.44 -31.04 -1.71
CA GLU A 370 -0.11 -32.15 -0.93
C GLU A 370 -1.61 -31.95 -0.63
N MET A 371 -2.03 -30.72 -0.32
CA MET A 371 -3.44 -30.43 -0.05
C MET A 371 -4.26 -30.35 -1.34
N GLU A 372 -3.67 -29.90 -2.46
CA GLU A 372 -4.31 -29.97 -3.78
C GLU A 372 -4.57 -31.43 -4.17
N GLU A 373 -3.60 -32.31 -3.98
CA GLU A 373 -3.76 -33.76 -4.22
C GLU A 373 -4.87 -34.36 -3.35
N LYS A 374 -5.01 -33.89 -2.10
CA LYS A 374 -6.05 -34.32 -1.17
C LYS A 374 -7.46 -33.86 -1.58
N LEU A 375 -7.58 -32.76 -2.32
CA LEU A 375 -8.86 -32.27 -2.84
C LEU A 375 -9.36 -33.08 -4.05
N ILE A 376 -8.51 -33.79 -4.78
CA ILE A 376 -8.89 -34.46 -6.03
C ILE A 376 -10.07 -35.44 -5.80
N GLY A 377 -11.16 -35.23 -6.55
CA GLY A 377 -12.39 -36.01 -6.48
C GLY A 377 -13.64 -35.14 -6.37
N THR A 378 -14.78 -35.79 -6.16
CA THR A 378 -16.09 -35.11 -6.02
C THR A 378 -16.45 -34.93 -4.56
N TRP A 379 -16.78 -33.71 -4.20
CA TRP A 379 -17.24 -33.30 -2.87
C TRP A 379 -18.69 -32.86 -2.97
N ARG A 380 -19.52 -33.26 -2.02
CA ARG A 380 -20.94 -32.85 -1.97
C ARG A 380 -21.21 -32.09 -0.70
N PHE A 381 -22.00 -31.03 -0.83
CA PHE A 381 -22.38 -30.20 0.29
C PHE A 381 -23.15 -31.03 1.32
N GLY A 382 -22.64 -31.03 2.55
CA GLY A 382 -23.14 -31.80 3.68
C GLY A 382 -23.85 -30.97 4.74
N GLY A 383 -23.73 -29.64 4.69
CA GLY A 383 -24.40 -28.70 5.60
C GLY A 383 -23.62 -27.42 5.85
N GLY A 384 -24.27 -26.42 6.46
CA GLY A 384 -23.74 -25.08 6.70
C GLY A 384 -24.38 -24.02 5.80
N GLY A 385 -23.68 -22.92 5.56
CA GLY A 385 -23.98 -21.99 4.46
C GLY A 385 -23.41 -22.52 3.14
N GLU A 386 -24.14 -22.34 2.05
CA GLU A 386 -23.63 -22.65 0.71
C GLU A 386 -22.56 -21.60 0.34
N VAL A 387 -21.30 -22.04 0.27
CA VAL A 387 -20.14 -21.17 -0.05
C VAL A 387 -19.58 -21.48 -1.44
N PHE A 388 -19.73 -22.72 -1.91
CA PHE A 388 -19.01 -23.26 -3.06
C PHE A 388 -19.91 -24.24 -3.86
N GLY A 389 -21.16 -23.83 -4.07
CA GLY A 389 -22.20 -24.65 -4.71
C GLY A 389 -22.68 -25.80 -3.83
N TYR A 390 -23.47 -26.70 -4.43
CA TYR A 390 -23.95 -27.94 -3.80
C TYR A 390 -22.97 -29.11 -3.97
N GLY A 391 -21.91 -28.92 -4.75
CA GLY A 391 -20.78 -29.83 -4.83
C GLY A 391 -19.64 -29.28 -5.66
N THR A 392 -18.52 -29.99 -5.67
CA THR A 392 -17.34 -29.60 -6.46
C THR A 392 -16.57 -30.83 -6.91
N GLU A 393 -16.11 -30.82 -8.16
CA GLU A 393 -15.17 -31.81 -8.69
C GLU A 393 -13.80 -31.15 -8.87
N TYR A 394 -12.80 -31.56 -8.09
CA TYR A 394 -11.41 -31.14 -8.27
C TYR A 394 -10.63 -32.17 -9.07
N ARG A 395 -9.83 -31.70 -10.03
CA ARG A 395 -9.06 -32.56 -10.96
C ARG A 395 -7.56 -32.41 -10.77
N ALA A 396 -6.84 -33.46 -11.16
CA ALA A 396 -5.38 -33.54 -11.02
C ALA A 396 -4.61 -32.54 -11.89
N ASP A 397 -5.23 -32.00 -12.93
CA ASP A 397 -4.64 -30.97 -13.80
C ASP A 397 -4.78 -29.54 -13.23
N GLY A 398 -5.34 -29.41 -12.02
CA GLY A 398 -5.59 -28.13 -11.36
C GLY A 398 -6.87 -27.44 -11.80
N THR A 399 -7.71 -28.09 -12.62
CA THR A 399 -9.05 -27.60 -12.95
C THR A 399 -10.08 -28.11 -11.94
N CYS A 400 -11.19 -27.40 -11.80
CA CYS A 400 -12.33 -27.84 -11.01
C CYS A 400 -13.66 -27.37 -11.61
N ILE A 401 -14.73 -28.04 -11.22
CA ILE A 401 -16.10 -27.70 -11.59
C ILE A 401 -16.92 -27.53 -10.32
N LEU A 402 -17.56 -26.36 -10.16
CA LEU A 402 -18.58 -26.14 -9.15
C LEU A 402 -19.90 -26.71 -9.69
N LEU A 403 -20.57 -27.46 -8.83
CA LEU A 403 -21.78 -28.20 -9.12
C LEU A 403 -22.95 -27.61 -8.36
N THR A 404 -24.11 -27.55 -9.00
CA THR A 404 -25.37 -27.15 -8.39
C THR A 404 -26.41 -28.27 -8.53
N VAL A 405 -27.60 -28.04 -7.97
CA VAL A 405 -28.77 -28.90 -8.15
C VAL A 405 -29.69 -28.31 -9.24
N ASP A 406 -30.40 -29.18 -9.95
CA ASP A 406 -31.41 -28.76 -10.92
C ASP A 406 -32.63 -28.15 -10.19
N GLU A 407 -33.18 -27.05 -10.70
CA GLU A 407 -34.29 -26.30 -10.09
C GLU A 407 -35.56 -27.16 -9.92
N ASP A 408 -35.68 -28.25 -10.69
CA ASP A 408 -36.81 -29.18 -10.66
C ASP A 408 -36.73 -30.24 -9.54
N TYR A 409 -35.66 -30.28 -8.73
CA TYR A 409 -35.47 -31.30 -7.70
C TYR A 409 -35.57 -30.77 -6.27
N GLU A 410 -36.14 -31.58 -5.38
CA GLU A 410 -36.11 -31.33 -3.93
C GLU A 410 -34.67 -31.48 -3.42
N ILE A 411 -34.15 -30.42 -2.79
CA ILE A 411 -32.76 -30.40 -2.29
C ILE A 411 -32.64 -31.40 -1.13
N THR A 412 -31.89 -32.47 -1.38
CA THR A 412 -31.48 -33.47 -0.38
C THR A 412 -30.05 -33.18 0.09
N TYR A 413 -29.71 -33.59 1.31
CA TYR A 413 -28.36 -33.41 1.87
C TYR A 413 -27.78 -34.76 2.30
N PRO A 414 -26.71 -35.25 1.65
CA PRO A 414 -26.03 -34.67 0.49
C PRO A 414 -26.87 -34.76 -0.79
N PRO A 415 -26.74 -33.82 -1.74
CA PRO A 415 -27.51 -33.81 -2.99
C PRO A 415 -27.13 -35.00 -3.88
N GLU A 416 -28.13 -35.74 -4.35
CA GLU A 416 -27.92 -36.93 -5.20
C GLU A 416 -27.62 -36.58 -6.66
N HIS A 417 -28.31 -35.56 -7.18
CA HIS A 417 -28.21 -35.10 -8.57
C HIS A 417 -27.51 -33.74 -8.63
N LEU A 418 -26.31 -33.76 -9.20
CA LEU A 418 -25.47 -32.58 -9.38
C LEU A 418 -25.25 -32.31 -10.85
N VAL A 419 -25.32 -31.03 -11.25
CA VAL A 419 -25.05 -30.56 -12.60
C VAL A 419 -23.96 -29.49 -12.59
N PRO A 420 -23.06 -29.46 -13.59
CA PRO A 420 -22.06 -28.41 -13.73
C PRO A 420 -22.70 -27.02 -13.82
N TYR A 421 -22.16 -26.07 -13.07
CA TYR A 421 -22.59 -24.67 -13.13
C TYR A 421 -21.45 -23.72 -13.50
N LEU A 422 -20.23 -23.96 -12.98
CA LEU A 422 -19.09 -23.09 -13.24
C LEU A 422 -17.79 -23.89 -13.31
N GLU A 423 -16.98 -23.65 -14.34
CA GLU A 423 -15.65 -24.23 -14.47
C GLU A 423 -14.56 -23.23 -14.07
N GLY A 424 -13.44 -23.75 -13.59
CA GLY A 424 -12.28 -22.94 -13.24
C GLY A 424 -11.04 -23.75 -12.89
N THR A 425 -10.10 -23.09 -12.25
CA THR A 425 -8.88 -23.68 -11.70
C THR A 425 -8.81 -23.46 -10.21
N TYR A 426 -7.99 -24.26 -9.52
CA TYR A 426 -7.78 -24.13 -8.09
C TYR A 426 -6.31 -24.21 -7.70
N ALA A 427 -5.99 -23.57 -6.58
CA ALA A 427 -4.69 -23.64 -5.93
C ALA A 427 -4.82 -23.57 -4.41
N VAL A 428 -3.94 -24.24 -3.67
CA VAL A 428 -3.93 -24.17 -2.20
C VAL A 428 -2.65 -23.50 -1.73
N TYR A 429 -2.77 -22.58 -0.77
CA TYR A 429 -1.65 -21.87 -0.14
C TYR A 429 -1.69 -22.06 1.38
N PRO A 430 -0.57 -21.83 2.10
CA PRO A 430 -0.59 -21.76 3.56
C PRO A 430 -1.55 -20.67 4.06
N HIS A 431 -2.32 -20.95 5.12
CA HIS A 431 -3.20 -19.96 5.72
C HIS A 431 -2.42 -18.88 6.49
N GLN A 432 -2.96 -17.66 6.51
CA GLN A 432 -2.45 -16.52 7.27
C GLN A 432 -3.26 -16.37 8.57
N PRO A 433 -2.64 -16.40 9.77
CA PRO A 433 -3.36 -16.21 11.03
C PRO A 433 -3.98 -14.81 11.21
N VAL A 434 -3.62 -13.85 10.34
CA VAL A 434 -4.01 -12.43 10.44
C VAL A 434 -5.14 -12.09 9.47
N MET A 435 -6.04 -13.05 9.18
CA MET A 435 -7.29 -12.82 8.43
C MET A 435 -8.48 -12.79 9.40
N PRO A 436 -8.74 -11.66 10.07
CA PRO A 436 -9.90 -11.52 10.93
C PRO A 436 -11.20 -11.65 10.13
N GLY A 437 -12.18 -12.33 10.73
CA GLY A 437 -13.48 -12.64 10.11
C GLY A 437 -13.58 -14.06 9.55
N TRP A 438 -12.50 -14.85 9.50
CA TRP A 438 -12.57 -16.27 9.10
C TRP A 438 -12.62 -17.14 10.36
N TRP A 439 -13.22 -18.34 10.26
CA TRP A 439 -13.25 -19.27 11.39
C TRP A 439 -11.80 -19.58 11.80
N GLN A 440 -11.44 -19.30 13.06
CA GLN A 440 -10.03 -19.24 13.54
C GLN A 440 -9.22 -20.55 13.43
N ASN A 441 -9.76 -21.60 12.81
CA ASN A 441 -9.18 -22.94 12.71
C ASN A 441 -8.88 -23.37 11.27
N ASP A 442 -8.90 -22.45 10.30
CA ASP A 442 -8.51 -22.77 8.93
C ASP A 442 -6.99 -22.95 8.82
N GLU A 443 -6.58 -24.02 8.13
CA GLU A 443 -5.18 -24.42 8.03
C GLU A 443 -4.54 -23.98 6.71
N TYR A 444 -5.37 -23.85 5.67
CA TYR A 444 -4.96 -23.50 4.32
C TYR A 444 -5.88 -22.44 3.71
N LEU A 445 -5.43 -21.85 2.62
CA LEU A 445 -6.20 -20.96 1.77
C LEU A 445 -6.43 -21.65 0.42
N LEU A 446 -7.69 -21.94 0.10
CA LEU A 446 -8.10 -22.39 -1.22
C LEU A 446 -8.42 -21.18 -2.11
N VAL A 447 -7.80 -21.15 -3.28
CA VAL A 447 -8.03 -20.18 -4.34
C VAL A 447 -8.76 -20.89 -5.47
N PHE A 448 -9.89 -20.32 -5.91
CA PHE A 448 -10.59 -20.69 -7.13
C PHE A 448 -10.50 -19.55 -8.13
N THR A 449 -10.32 -19.87 -9.42
CA THR A 449 -10.31 -18.90 -10.52
C THR A 449 -11.22 -19.44 -11.62
N ASN A 450 -12.34 -18.79 -11.88
CA ASN A 450 -13.26 -19.23 -12.93
C ASN A 450 -12.73 -18.89 -14.34
N GLU A 451 -13.42 -19.39 -15.35
CA GLU A 451 -13.09 -19.17 -16.78
C GLU A 451 -13.04 -17.69 -17.21
N ASN A 452 -13.73 -16.80 -16.50
CA ASN A 452 -13.72 -15.36 -16.77
C ASN A 452 -12.57 -14.62 -16.06
N GLY A 453 -11.74 -15.36 -15.32
CA GLY A 453 -10.65 -14.80 -14.52
C GLY A 453 -11.09 -14.31 -13.14
N PHE A 454 -12.37 -14.38 -12.80
CA PHE A 454 -12.85 -14.02 -11.46
C PHE A 454 -12.35 -15.04 -10.45
N MET A 455 -11.81 -14.55 -9.34
CA MET A 455 -11.19 -15.39 -8.32
C MET A 455 -11.96 -15.33 -7.00
N SER A 456 -12.14 -16.47 -6.32
CA SER A 456 -12.76 -16.57 -5.00
C SER A 456 -11.95 -17.44 -4.03
N PHE A 457 -12.19 -17.25 -2.73
CA PHE A 457 -11.23 -17.65 -1.70
C PHE A 457 -11.88 -18.20 -0.47
N HIS A 458 -11.36 -19.33 -0.04
CA HIS A 458 -11.99 -20.13 0.99
C HIS A 458 -10.96 -20.59 2.00
N GLY A 459 -11.26 -20.43 3.29
CA GLY A 459 -10.45 -21.05 4.32
C GLY A 459 -10.68 -22.54 4.21
N LEU A 460 -9.59 -23.29 4.21
CA LEU A 460 -9.62 -24.71 3.94
C LEU A 460 -9.08 -25.45 5.16
N ARG A 461 -9.89 -26.38 5.65
CA ARG A 461 -9.45 -27.38 6.63
C ARG A 461 -10.05 -28.74 6.30
N PHE A 462 -9.33 -29.79 6.66
CA PHE A 462 -9.81 -31.15 6.51
C PHE A 462 -10.12 -31.75 7.88
N ILE A 463 -11.37 -32.17 8.06
CA ILE A 463 -11.83 -32.85 9.28
C ILE A 463 -12.08 -34.32 8.97
N VAL A 464 -11.73 -35.20 9.90
CA VAL A 464 -12.17 -36.59 9.87
C VAL A 464 -13.32 -36.74 10.87
N ARG A 465 -14.52 -37.05 10.39
CA ARG A 465 -15.68 -37.26 11.26
C ARG A 465 -15.49 -38.52 12.09
N GLU A 466 -15.57 -38.39 13.40
CA GLU A 466 -15.30 -39.49 14.34
C GLU A 466 -16.26 -40.67 14.20
N GLU A 467 -17.54 -40.41 13.85
CA GLU A 467 -18.60 -41.41 13.83
C GLU A 467 -18.42 -42.49 12.75
N ASP A 468 -17.94 -42.09 11.57
CA ASP A 468 -17.85 -42.97 10.39
C ASP A 468 -16.53 -42.86 9.62
N GLY A 469 -15.61 -42.02 10.09
CA GLY A 469 -14.31 -41.80 9.45
C GLY A 469 -14.39 -41.02 8.14
N ALA A 470 -15.52 -40.40 7.81
CA ALA A 470 -15.65 -39.61 6.59
C ALA A 470 -14.71 -38.41 6.63
N VAL A 471 -14.02 -38.16 5.51
CA VAL A 471 -13.21 -36.95 5.35
C VAL A 471 -14.13 -35.84 4.86
N ILE A 472 -14.13 -34.74 5.60
CA ILE A 472 -14.87 -33.52 5.33
C ILE A 472 -13.87 -32.43 4.97
N CYS A 473 -14.16 -31.72 3.89
CA CYS A 473 -13.54 -30.47 3.53
C CYS A 473 -14.45 -29.36 4.03
N ASP A 474 -14.01 -28.60 5.02
CA ASP A 474 -14.72 -27.40 5.44
C ASP A 474 -14.13 -26.22 4.68
N LEU A 475 -15.04 -25.45 4.08
CA LEU A 475 -14.75 -24.20 3.40
C LEU A 475 -15.37 -23.05 4.20
N SER A 476 -14.60 -22.00 4.44
CA SER A 476 -15.08 -20.79 5.11
C SER A 476 -14.91 -19.57 4.21
N GLU A 477 -15.87 -18.66 4.28
CA GLU A 477 -15.79 -17.35 3.64
C GLU A 477 -16.37 -16.32 4.61
N TYR A 478 -15.49 -15.54 5.24
CA TYR A 478 -15.87 -14.60 6.31
C TYR A 478 -16.80 -15.26 7.35
N ASP A 479 -17.98 -14.69 7.58
CA ASP A 479 -18.98 -15.16 8.55
C ASP A 479 -19.75 -16.41 8.09
N ALA A 480 -19.54 -16.88 6.85
CA ALA A 480 -20.17 -18.06 6.30
C ALA A 480 -19.20 -19.26 6.28
N GLY A 481 -19.75 -20.46 6.33
CA GLY A 481 -18.97 -21.69 6.22
C GLY A 481 -19.83 -22.85 5.78
N GLY A 482 -19.28 -23.68 4.90
CA GLY A 482 -19.92 -24.86 4.34
C GLY A 482 -19.04 -26.09 4.50
N SER A 483 -19.66 -27.21 4.89
CA SER A 483 -18.98 -28.50 5.00
C SER A 483 -19.30 -29.36 3.80
N TYR A 484 -18.27 -29.95 3.19
CA TYR A 484 -18.39 -30.83 2.03
C TYR A 484 -17.82 -32.20 2.34
N ALA A 485 -18.60 -33.25 2.10
CA ALA A 485 -18.18 -34.62 2.32
C ALA A 485 -17.58 -35.21 1.05
N PHE A 486 -16.46 -35.92 1.18
CA PHE A 486 -15.83 -36.61 0.06
C PHE A 486 -16.71 -37.77 -0.42
N TRP A 487 -16.99 -37.81 -1.73
CA TRP A 487 -17.71 -38.90 -2.35
C TRP A 487 -16.85 -39.52 -3.46
N LYS A 488 -16.43 -40.78 -3.23
CA LYS A 488 -15.67 -41.59 -4.19
C LYS A 488 -16.48 -42.08 -5.38
#